data_AF-A0A1A0TNZ9-F1
#
_entry.id   AF-A0A1A0TNZ9-F1
#
_cell.length_a   1.000
_cell.length_b   1.000
_cell.length_c   1.000
_cell.angle_alpha   90.00
_cell.angle_beta   90.00
_cell.angle_gamma   90.00
#
_symmetry.space_group_name_H-M   'P 1'
#
loop_
_entity.id
_entity.type
_entity.pdbx_description
1 polymer ?
#
loop_
_entity_poly.entity_id
_entity_poly.type
_entity_poly.pdbx_seq_one_letter_code
_entity_poly.pdbx_strand_id
1 'polypeptide(L)'
;MRTDPWSDDPCPIARAMAVIGQRWSMLIIREAFLGRTRFSEFKEQLGIASDILSARLAELVSAGVLETVEYREPGDRTRSRYELTQSGRDLVVVLGAIGQWGYKHADRSKGTPYRFVDSNGEPVIAGFRHRDGTAAASTDVRLVSAAAPISQ
;
A
#
# COMPACT_ATOMS: atom_id res chain seq x y z
N MET A 1 -2.45 -19.64 18.15
CA MET A 1 -3.72 -19.28 17.49
C MET A 1 -3.35 -18.29 16.39
N ARG A 2 -3.42 -18.69 15.12
CA ARG A 2 -3.13 -17.80 13.99
C ARG A 2 -4.25 -16.76 13.95
N THR A 3 -3.95 -15.51 14.27
CA THR A 3 -4.86 -14.40 13.98
C THR A 3 -4.96 -14.31 12.47
N ASP A 4 -6.14 -14.54 11.91
CA ASP A 4 -6.39 -14.17 10.53
C ASP A 4 -6.03 -12.69 10.38
N PRO A 5 -5.12 -12.30 9.46
CA PRO A 5 -4.83 -10.88 9.24
C PRO A 5 -6.09 -10.10 8.84
N TRP A 6 -7.13 -10.79 8.37
CA TRP A 6 -8.45 -10.25 8.10
C TRP A 6 -9.34 -10.45 9.33
N SER A 7 -9.88 -9.36 9.90
CA SER A 7 -10.87 -9.48 10.98
C SER A 7 -12.22 -9.95 10.44
N ASP A 8 -13.03 -10.58 11.30
CA ASP A 8 -14.45 -10.90 11.00
C ASP A 8 -15.37 -9.65 11.01
N ASP A 9 -14.79 -8.45 11.00
CA ASP A 9 -15.56 -7.21 11.01
C ASP A 9 -16.35 -7.07 9.68
N PRO A 10 -17.66 -6.77 9.71
CA PRO A 10 -18.45 -6.58 8.49
C PRO A 10 -17.93 -5.43 7.61
N CYS A 11 -17.25 -4.45 8.19
CA CYS A 11 -16.70 -3.29 7.49
C CYS A 11 -15.41 -3.64 6.72
N PRO A 12 -15.38 -3.55 5.38
CA PRO A 12 -14.19 -3.83 4.60
C PRO A 12 -13.02 -2.86 4.90
N ILE A 13 -13.33 -1.63 5.32
CA ILE A 13 -12.30 -0.66 5.73
C ILE A 13 -11.62 -1.16 7.01
N ALA A 14 -12.38 -1.62 8.00
CA ALA A 14 -11.81 -2.15 9.24
C ALA A 14 -10.93 -3.39 8.97
N ARG A 15 -11.39 -4.30 8.10
CA ARG A 15 -10.61 -5.47 7.67
C ARG A 15 -9.31 -5.07 6.99
N ALA A 16 -9.34 -4.10 6.07
CA ALA A 16 -8.13 -3.60 5.43
C ALA A 16 -7.16 -2.97 6.46
N MET A 17 -7.67 -2.17 7.39
CA MET A 17 -6.86 -1.50 8.40
C MET A 17 -6.16 -2.47 9.36
N ALA A 18 -6.69 -3.67 9.58
CA ALA A 18 -6.00 -4.72 10.33
C ALA A 18 -4.66 -5.14 9.67
N VAL A 19 -4.56 -5.02 8.35
CA VAL A 19 -3.36 -5.38 7.57
C VAL A 19 -2.48 -4.15 7.33
N ILE A 20 -3.06 -3.08 6.76
CA ILE A 20 -2.31 -1.94 6.22
C ILE A 20 -2.31 -0.71 7.14
N GLY A 21 -3.10 -0.72 8.22
CA GLY A 21 -3.24 0.41 9.15
C GLY A 21 -2.04 0.62 10.07
N GLN A 22 -1.10 -0.32 10.09
CA GLN A 22 0.11 -0.24 10.89
C GLN A 22 1.11 0.74 10.27
N ARG A 23 1.74 1.58 11.09
CA ARG A 23 2.56 2.75 10.67
C ARG A 23 3.54 2.45 9.53
N TRP A 24 4.19 1.29 9.57
CA TRP A 24 5.25 0.92 8.64
C TRP A 24 4.77 0.14 7.42
N SER A 25 3.55 -0.43 7.45
CA SER A 25 3.04 -1.27 6.35
C SER A 25 3.00 -0.48 5.04
N MET A 26 2.37 0.69 5.03
CA MET A 26 2.28 1.51 3.82
C MET A 26 3.63 2.07 3.36
N LEU A 27 4.59 2.27 4.28
CA LEU A 27 5.94 2.72 3.91
C LEU A 27 6.76 1.60 3.26
N ILE A 28 6.64 0.36 3.75
CA ILE A 28 7.25 -0.82 3.11
C ILE A 28 6.66 -1.03 1.72
N ILE A 29 5.32 -0.95 1.59
CA ILE A 29 4.64 -1.10 0.30
C ILE A 29 5.09 0.00 -0.67
N ARG A 30 5.24 1.25 -0.21
CA ARG A 30 5.81 2.35 -1.03
C ARG A 30 7.19 1.99 -1.57
N GLU A 31 8.10 1.51 -0.72
CA GLU A 31 9.44 1.11 -1.17
C GLU A 31 9.40 -0.06 -2.15
N ALA A 32 8.45 -0.99 -1.97
CA ALA A 32 8.26 -2.10 -2.91
C ALA A 32 7.81 -1.60 -4.30
N PHE A 33 6.91 -0.60 -4.36
CA PHE A 33 6.57 0.08 -5.63
C PHE A 33 7.74 0.84 -6.24
N LEU A 34 8.68 1.33 -5.41
CA LEU A 34 9.94 1.93 -5.86
C LEU A 34 11.01 0.90 -6.24
N GLY A 35 10.65 -0.39 -6.30
CA GLY A 35 11.51 -1.48 -6.77
C GLY A 35 12.42 -2.08 -5.70
N ARG A 36 12.25 -1.74 -4.42
CA ARG A 36 12.97 -2.40 -3.32
C ARG A 36 12.39 -3.77 -3.07
N THR A 37 13.25 -4.77 -2.97
CA THR A 37 12.85 -6.17 -2.80
C THR A 37 13.61 -6.87 -1.69
N ARG A 38 14.73 -6.32 -1.22
CA ARG A 38 15.59 -6.95 -0.21
C ARG A 38 15.39 -6.32 1.17
N PHE A 39 15.50 -7.13 2.22
CA PHE A 39 15.42 -6.66 3.61
C PHE A 39 16.36 -5.48 3.89
N SER A 40 17.60 -5.54 3.40
CA SER A 40 18.60 -4.49 3.59
C SER A 40 18.19 -3.18 2.94
N GLU A 41 17.56 -3.22 1.76
CA GLU A 41 17.09 -2.03 1.05
C GLU A 41 15.96 -1.34 1.82
N PHE A 42 14.98 -2.11 2.31
CA PHE A 42 13.91 -1.58 3.16
C PHE A 42 14.46 -0.96 4.44
N LYS A 43 15.41 -1.65 5.10
CA LYS A 43 16.03 -1.16 6.33
C LYS A 43 16.78 0.15 6.12
N GLU A 44 17.57 0.22 5.05
CA GLU A 44 18.35 1.40 4.69
C GLU A 44 17.44 2.60 4.40
N GLN A 45 16.39 2.42 3.60
CA GLN A 45 15.50 3.52 3.21
C GLN A 45 14.57 3.98 4.32
N LEU A 46 14.09 3.07 5.16
CA LEU A 46 13.09 3.40 6.18
C LEU A 46 13.71 3.77 7.53
N GLY A 47 14.98 3.40 7.79
CA GLY A 47 15.62 3.63 9.09
C GLY A 47 14.94 2.91 10.26
N ILE A 48 14.14 1.89 9.95
CA ILE A 48 13.34 1.13 10.92
C ILE A 48 14.20 0.08 11.62
N ALA A 49 13.88 -0.22 12.89
CA ALA A 49 14.51 -1.30 13.64
C ALA A 49 14.26 -2.67 12.97
N SER A 50 15.27 -3.55 13.01
CA SER A 50 15.27 -4.80 12.23
C SER A 50 14.17 -5.76 12.67
N ASP A 51 13.92 -5.84 13.98
CA ASP A 51 12.85 -6.64 14.58
C ASP A 51 11.46 -6.17 14.12
N ILE A 52 11.23 -4.86 14.12
CA ILE A 52 9.97 -4.27 13.62
C ILE A 52 9.82 -4.55 12.12
N LEU A 53 10.86 -4.34 11.33
CA LEU A 53 10.82 -4.60 9.88
C LEU A 53 10.52 -6.07 9.58
N SER A 54 11.20 -7.00 10.26
CA SER A 54 10.96 -8.43 10.12
C SER A 54 9.51 -8.79 10.44
N ALA A 55 8.96 -8.27 11.54
CA ALA A 55 7.56 -8.51 11.91
C ALA A 55 6.59 -7.97 10.85
N ARG A 56 6.82 -6.75 10.34
CA ARG A 56 5.97 -6.15 9.30
C ARG A 56 6.02 -6.91 7.99
N LEU A 57 7.20 -7.30 7.52
CA LEU A 57 7.36 -8.09 6.30
C LEU A 57 6.66 -9.45 6.44
N ALA A 58 6.82 -10.12 7.59
CA ALA A 58 6.15 -11.38 7.86
C ALA A 58 4.61 -11.24 7.84
N GLU A 59 4.07 -10.17 8.41
CA GLU A 59 2.62 -9.91 8.39
C GLU A 59 2.09 -9.59 6.99
N LEU A 60 2.81 -8.77 6.22
CA LEU A 60 2.45 -8.46 4.82
C LEU A 60 2.51 -9.71 3.94
N VAL A 61 3.47 -10.61 4.18
CA VAL A 61 3.52 -11.92 3.51
C VAL A 61 2.36 -12.81 3.94
N SER A 62 2.08 -12.89 5.25
CA SER A 62 0.97 -13.68 5.77
C SER A 62 -0.39 -13.20 5.27
N ALA A 63 -0.54 -11.89 5.03
CA ALA A 63 -1.74 -11.28 4.45
C ALA A 63 -1.83 -11.41 2.93
N GLY A 64 -0.81 -11.99 2.28
CA GLY A 64 -0.75 -12.12 0.82
C GLY A 64 -0.59 -10.79 0.09
N VAL A 65 -0.10 -9.74 0.76
CA VAL A 65 0.26 -8.45 0.15
C VAL A 65 1.63 -8.52 -0.51
N LEU A 66 2.56 -9.20 0.15
CA LEU A 66 3.87 -9.55 -0.37
C LEU A 66 3.99 -11.08 -0.50
N GLU A 67 4.91 -11.53 -1.34
CA GLU A 67 5.36 -12.91 -1.36
C GLU A 67 6.88 -12.99 -1.22
N THR A 68 7.36 -14.10 -0.67
CA THR A 68 8.80 -14.35 -0.55
C THR A 68 9.27 -15.18 -1.73
N VAL A 69 10.14 -14.60 -2.56
CA VAL A 69 10.76 -15.26 -3.70
C VAL A 69 12.19 -15.59 -3.34
N GLU A 70 12.53 -16.89 -3.34
CA GLU A 70 13.92 -17.32 -3.19
C GLU A 70 14.67 -17.14 -4.51
N TYR A 71 15.89 -16.63 -4.43
CA TYR A 71 16.81 -16.62 -5.55
C TYR A 71 18.20 -17.03 -5.10
N ARG A 72 18.95 -17.62 -6.03
CA ARG A 72 20.30 -18.08 -5.80
C ARG A 72 21.17 -17.63 -6.97
N GLU A 73 22.17 -16.80 -6.69
CA GLU A 73 23.24 -16.56 -7.64
C GLU A 73 24.18 -17.78 -7.66
N PRO A 74 24.74 -18.16 -8.82
CA PRO A 74 25.66 -19.30 -8.90
C PRO A 74 26.83 -19.13 -7.91
N GLY A 75 26.99 -20.09 -6.99
CA GLY A 75 28.04 -20.08 -5.96
C GLY A 75 27.65 -19.45 -4.62
N ASP A 76 26.49 -18.80 -4.52
CA ASP A 76 26.06 -18.05 -3.34
C ASP A 76 25.01 -18.79 -2.48
N ARG A 77 24.81 -18.31 -1.24
CA ARG A 77 23.71 -18.75 -0.36
C ARG A 77 22.36 -18.27 -0.94
N THR A 78 21.31 -19.07 -0.76
CA THR A 78 19.93 -18.67 -1.09
C THR A 78 19.58 -17.37 -0.36
N ARG A 79 19.07 -16.39 -1.11
CA ARG A 79 18.60 -15.11 -0.59
C ARG A 79 17.11 -14.96 -0.90
N SER A 80 16.40 -14.27 -0.02
CA SER A 80 14.96 -14.00 -0.17
C SER A 80 14.74 -12.58 -0.67
N ARG A 81 13.79 -12.42 -1.59
CA ARG A 81 13.19 -11.15 -2.00
C ARG A 81 11.73 -11.10 -1.56
N TYR A 82 11.24 -9.90 -1.34
CA TYR A 82 9.84 -9.60 -1.09
C TYR A 82 9.28 -8.90 -2.32
N GLU A 83 8.30 -9.51 -2.97
CA GLU A 83 7.67 -8.97 -4.18
C GLU A 83 6.18 -8.69 -3.92
N LEU A 84 5.63 -7.66 -4.56
CA LEU A 84 4.21 -7.37 -4.47
C LEU A 84 3.42 -8.47 -5.15
N THR A 85 2.41 -9.00 -4.47
CA THR A 85 1.40 -9.84 -5.11
C THR A 85 0.42 -8.98 -5.91
N GLN A 86 -0.60 -9.60 -6.53
CA GLN A 86 -1.68 -8.82 -7.13
C GLN A 86 -2.41 -7.96 -6.10
N SER A 87 -2.73 -8.51 -4.93
CA SER A 87 -3.36 -7.77 -3.82
C SER A 87 -2.50 -6.58 -3.38
N GLY A 88 -1.18 -6.75 -3.31
CA GLY A 88 -0.26 -5.65 -3.02
C GLY A 88 -0.21 -4.57 -4.10
N ARG A 89 -0.28 -4.96 -5.38
CA ARG A 89 -0.33 -4.02 -6.51
C ARG A 89 -1.61 -3.18 -6.50
N ASP A 90 -2.73 -3.73 -6.07
CA ASP A 90 -4.00 -3.01 -5.99
C ASP A 90 -3.98 -1.85 -4.96
N LEU A 91 -3.02 -1.86 -4.01
CA LEU A 91 -2.84 -0.80 -3.01
C LEU A 91 -2.22 0.50 -3.57
N VAL A 92 -1.82 0.54 -4.84
CA VAL A 92 -1.24 1.74 -5.47
C VAL A 92 -2.17 2.96 -5.36
N VAL A 93 -3.49 2.75 -5.48
CA VAL A 93 -4.48 3.83 -5.37
C VAL A 93 -4.58 4.36 -3.94
N VAL A 94 -4.43 3.48 -2.96
CA VAL A 94 -4.44 3.85 -1.53
C VAL A 94 -3.20 4.66 -1.19
N LEU A 95 -2.02 4.25 -1.69
CA LEU A 95 -0.79 5.05 -1.57
C LEU A 95 -0.96 6.44 -2.19
N GLY A 96 -1.55 6.52 -3.39
CA GLY A 96 -1.83 7.79 -4.05
C GLY A 96 -2.71 8.71 -3.20
N ALA A 97 -3.79 8.17 -2.65
CA ALA A 97 -4.72 8.92 -1.79
C ALA A 97 -4.04 9.41 -0.49
N ILE A 98 -3.26 8.56 0.18
CA ILE A 98 -2.50 8.93 1.40
C ILE A 98 -1.46 10.01 1.07
N GLY A 99 -0.70 9.83 -0.01
CA GLY A 99 0.33 10.78 -0.44
C GLY A 99 -0.25 12.15 -0.78
N GLN A 100 -1.39 12.19 -1.48
CA GLN A 100 -2.10 13.43 -1.79
C GLN A 100 -2.59 14.16 -0.54
N TRP A 101 -3.20 13.43 0.40
CA TRP A 101 -3.63 14.02 1.67
C TRP A 101 -2.44 14.59 2.44
N GLY A 102 -1.34 13.82 2.53
CA GLY A 102 -0.10 14.26 3.17
C GLY A 102 0.49 15.50 2.51
N TYR A 103 0.55 15.55 1.17
CA TYR A 103 1.05 16.71 0.44
C TYR A 103 0.23 17.99 0.69
N LYS A 104 -1.09 17.84 0.84
CA LYS A 104 -2.00 18.98 1.08
C LYS A 104 -1.95 19.50 2.53
N HIS A 105 -1.74 18.61 3.50
CA HIS A 105 -1.99 18.92 4.91
C HIS A 105 -0.76 18.78 5.83
N ALA A 106 0.26 18.02 5.44
CA ALA A 106 1.51 17.89 6.20
C ALA A 106 2.49 19.01 5.86
N ASP A 107 3.61 19.05 6.58
CA ASP A 107 4.68 20.04 6.40
C ASP A 107 5.20 20.06 4.95
N ARG A 108 4.90 21.14 4.23
CA ARG A 108 5.24 21.35 2.82
C ARG A 108 6.70 21.78 2.62
N SER A 109 7.45 22.05 3.70
CA SER A 109 8.88 22.40 3.60
C SER A 109 9.73 21.25 3.06
N LYS A 110 9.22 20.02 3.15
CA LYS A 110 9.82 18.82 2.58
C LYS A 110 9.05 18.45 1.31
N GLY A 111 9.68 18.63 0.14
CA GLY A 111 9.08 18.23 -1.14
C GLY A 111 8.74 16.73 -1.20
N THR A 112 7.98 16.31 -2.21
CA THR A 112 7.62 14.90 -2.39
C THR A 112 8.72 14.16 -3.17
N PRO A 113 9.33 13.09 -2.63
CA PRO A 113 10.39 12.36 -3.32
C PRO A 113 9.87 11.40 -4.42
N TYR A 114 8.56 11.35 -4.65
CA TYR A 114 7.92 10.50 -5.64
C TYR A 114 6.70 11.18 -6.28
N ARG A 115 6.29 10.69 -7.44
CA ARG A 115 5.03 11.02 -8.12
C ARG A 115 4.44 9.76 -8.73
N PHE A 116 3.11 9.70 -8.82
CA PHE A 116 2.44 8.65 -9.55
C PHE A 116 2.33 9.07 -11.02
N VAL A 117 2.63 8.15 -11.92
CA VAL A 117 2.56 8.37 -13.38
C VAL A 117 1.81 7.23 -14.05
N ASP A 118 1.21 7.49 -15.21
CA ASP A 118 0.66 6.45 -16.08
C ASP A 118 1.76 5.74 -16.88
N SER A 119 1.36 4.87 -17.82
CA SER A 119 2.28 4.14 -18.71
C SER A 119 3.08 5.04 -19.66
N ASN A 120 2.64 6.28 -19.88
CA ASN A 120 3.30 7.27 -20.73
C ASN A 120 4.25 8.17 -19.91
N GLY A 121 4.26 8.04 -18.58
CA GLY A 121 5.02 8.90 -17.69
C GLY A 121 4.30 10.19 -17.30
N GLU A 122 3.03 10.35 -17.68
CA GLU A 122 2.22 11.52 -17.35
C GLU A 122 1.78 11.47 -15.89
N PRO A 123 1.91 12.55 -15.11
CA PRO A 123 1.48 12.58 -13.71
C PRO A 123 0.00 12.27 -13.53
N VAL A 124 -0.32 11.41 -12.55
CA VAL A 124 -1.70 11.05 -12.19
C VAL A 124 -1.98 11.26 -10.71
N ILE A 125 -3.27 11.41 -10.39
CA ILE A 125 -3.79 11.53 -9.02
C ILE A 125 -4.87 10.47 -8.77
N ALA A 126 -4.97 9.99 -7.52
CA ALA A 126 -6.07 9.21 -7.00
C ALA A 126 -7.33 10.09 -6.86
N GLY A 127 -8.49 9.54 -7.25
CA GLY A 127 -9.79 10.20 -7.17
C GLY A 127 -10.93 9.22 -7.43
N PHE A 128 -12.17 9.65 -7.17
CA PHE A 128 -13.37 8.86 -7.44
C PHE A 128 -13.73 8.90 -8.92
N ARG A 129 -14.28 7.79 -9.42
CA ARG A 129 -14.76 7.67 -10.79
C ARG A 129 -16.12 7.00 -10.84
N HIS A 130 -16.95 7.42 -11.79
CA HIS A 130 -18.18 6.74 -12.17
C HIS A 130 -17.84 5.43 -12.91
N ARG A 131 -18.85 4.55 -13.08
CA ARG A 131 -18.65 3.26 -13.78
C ARG A 131 -18.28 3.43 -15.26
N ASP A 132 -18.66 4.55 -15.86
CA ASP A 132 -18.29 4.92 -17.23
C ASP A 132 -16.84 5.46 -17.34
N GLY A 133 -16.13 5.58 -16.21
CA GLY A 133 -14.74 6.03 -16.14
C GLY A 133 -14.56 7.54 -15.95
N THR A 134 -15.63 8.33 -16.00
CA THR A 134 -15.58 9.78 -15.75
C THR A 134 -15.27 10.08 -14.29
N ALA A 135 -14.56 11.19 -14.03
CA ALA A 135 -14.16 11.56 -12.68
C ALA A 135 -15.31 12.20 -11.89
N ALA A 136 -15.45 11.83 -10.62
CA ALA A 136 -16.36 12.46 -9.67
C ALA A 136 -15.55 13.32 -8.69
N ALA A 137 -15.98 14.57 -8.48
CA ALA A 137 -15.31 15.46 -7.52
C ALA A 137 -15.52 14.96 -6.09
N SER A 138 -14.47 14.96 -5.27
CA SER A 138 -14.56 14.49 -3.88
C SER A 138 -15.55 15.30 -3.02
N THR A 139 -15.88 16.54 -3.40
CA THR A 139 -16.92 17.36 -2.75
C THR A 139 -18.33 16.83 -2.97
N ASP A 140 -18.53 16.07 -4.05
CA ASP A 140 -19.83 15.57 -4.48
C ASP A 140 -20.02 14.10 -4.07
N VAL A 141 -18.96 13.44 -3.58
CA VAL A 141 -19.01 12.07 -3.08
C VAL A 141 -19.43 12.05 -1.62
N ARG A 142 -20.41 11.19 -1.31
CA ARG A 142 -20.87 10.93 0.05
C ARG A 142 -20.73 9.45 0.40
N LEU A 143 -20.19 9.17 1.58
CA LEU A 143 -20.24 7.83 2.16
C LEU A 143 -21.64 7.60 2.71
N VAL A 144 -22.36 6.64 2.15
CA VAL A 144 -23.70 6.23 2.60
C VAL A 144 -23.65 4.83 3.17
N SER A 145 -24.51 4.54 4.16
CA SER A 145 -24.65 3.16 4.66
C SER A 145 -25.31 2.29 3.58
N ALA A 146 -24.96 1.00 3.51
CA ALA A 146 -25.55 0.06 2.55
C ALA A 146 -27.07 -0.11 2.68
N ALA A 147 -27.67 0.31 3.81
CA ALA A 147 -29.11 0.31 4.04
C ALA A 147 -29.83 1.55 3.49
N ALA A 148 -29.11 2.56 3.00
CA ALA A 148 -29.70 3.75 2.41
C ALA A 148 -30.05 3.49 0.92
N PRO A 149 -31.27 3.80 0.46
CA PRO A 149 -31.62 3.67 -0.95
C PRO A 149 -30.70 4.55 -1.81
N ILE A 150 -30.20 3.99 -2.90
CA ILE A 150 -29.50 4.76 -3.94
C ILE A 150 -30.58 5.56 -4.67
N SER A 151 -30.71 6.86 -4.36
CA SER A 151 -31.54 7.74 -5.17
C SER A 151 -30.98 7.78 -6.59
N GLN A 152 -31.78 7.33 -7.56
CA GLN A 152 -31.52 7.49 -8.99
C GLN A 152 -31.61 8.97 -9.39
#